data_AF-A0A4R0IXI0-F1
#
_entry.id   AF-A0A4R0IXI0-F1
#
_cell.length_a   1.000
_cell.length_b   1.000
_cell.length_c   1.000
_cell.angle_alpha   90.00
_cell.angle_beta   90.00
_cell.angle_gamma   90.00
#
_symmetry.space_group_name_H-M   'P 1'
#
loop_
_entity.id
_entity.type
_entity.pdbx_description
1 polymer ?
#
loop_
_entity_poly.entity_id
_entity_poly.type
_entity_poly.pdbx_seq_one_letter_code
_entity_poly.pdbx_strand_id
1 'polypeptide(L)'
;MVQLPGFLRSKRRRAVPAVEPKPTGVPGVESVGPGLALGAGFLIETTPEGLHLHVPQVTEPAEQLIGIVVEPGRRGPTLAYRVARPGAAAYDLHWSEGSSGGMFGDEPIKRTLAAAAATGRPFDRQLEETGFVPVCAGIWRHDGDGSPITAILRDGELSFHTRHRHAAMDDVLRTSQVRGVVRGTDYRGEPEDALRLSGEWMSYRLVQPVAHPRDVEMTRAASRAELLLPEETTSVDPSGFVIGGANDTDLILGLTELNGKPVEELEAWMRPFDVDHPSEPRDFQRSQEGFLGPKDQLLPTMARDNEVVRRLGLTHAELGEAVRMVTTASARFGVKDYVGPGEHRYQIAAQGSMGVQVDPFGDGRVGSSNYALTSRRTGGTVGLSDLGGSMIGRYGFYQGPGTPYRSAPEDIVRTFEHLSEKAGGPERIAQIVTEVDAHFATVDAIARSAAPAERRTSAAGVADAVRTDGDGRPARTSGKQGPDIRGR
;
A
#
# COMPACT_ATOMS: atom_id res chain seq x y z
N MET A 1 -20.31 9.12 -1.91
CA MET A 1 -19.70 8.22 -2.90
C MET A 1 -18.49 8.95 -3.47
N VAL A 2 -17.30 8.73 -2.88
CA VAL A 2 -16.08 9.44 -3.25
C VAL A 2 -15.64 8.92 -4.63
N GLN A 3 -15.67 9.78 -5.65
CA GLN A 3 -15.06 9.47 -6.94
C GLN A 3 -13.55 9.32 -6.72
N LEU A 4 -13.04 8.11 -6.87
CA LEU A 4 -11.60 7.90 -7.01
C LEU A 4 -11.15 8.68 -8.28
N PRO A 5 -10.19 9.61 -8.17
CA PRO A 5 -9.74 10.38 -9.32
C PRO A 5 -9.25 9.42 -10.41
N GLY A 6 -9.77 9.60 -11.62
CA GLY A 6 -9.46 8.77 -12.78
C GLY A 6 -7.96 8.67 -12.98
N PHE A 7 -7.48 7.44 -13.19
CA PHE A 7 -6.09 7.14 -13.51
C PHE A 7 -5.61 8.02 -14.66
N LEU A 8 -4.81 9.04 -14.35
CA LEU A 8 -4.13 9.86 -15.33
C LEU A 8 -3.25 8.94 -16.18
N ARG A 9 -3.58 8.80 -17.47
CA ARG A 9 -2.70 8.14 -18.44
C ARG A 9 -1.35 8.85 -18.41
N SER A 10 -0.31 8.14 -17.97
CA SER A 10 1.05 8.68 -17.88
C SER A 10 1.49 9.17 -19.26
N LYS A 11 2.15 10.34 -19.29
CA LYS A 11 2.78 10.88 -20.51
C LYS A 11 3.68 9.80 -21.11
N ARG A 12 3.52 9.50 -22.41
CA ARG A 12 4.30 8.50 -23.16
C ARG A 12 5.80 8.64 -22.83
N ARG A 13 6.34 7.70 -22.06
CA ARG A 13 7.78 7.63 -21.78
C ARG A 13 8.54 7.33 -23.07
N ARG A 14 9.77 7.85 -23.13
CA ARG A 14 10.76 7.62 -24.19
C ARG A 14 10.94 6.11 -24.40
N ALA A 15 10.89 5.64 -25.64
CA ALA A 15 11.08 4.24 -25.97
C ALA A 15 12.44 3.77 -25.43
N VAL A 16 12.42 2.83 -24.49
CA VAL A 16 13.62 2.10 -24.08
C VAL A 16 14.02 1.23 -25.28
N PRO A 17 15.29 1.21 -25.71
CA PRO A 17 15.71 0.36 -26.82
C PRO A 17 15.32 -1.09 -26.52
N ALA A 18 14.62 -1.71 -27.47
CA ALA A 18 14.19 -3.10 -27.38
C ALA A 18 15.44 -3.99 -27.26
N VAL A 19 15.72 -4.46 -26.06
CA VAL A 19 16.55 -5.65 -25.89
C VAL A 19 15.67 -6.80 -26.38
N GLU A 20 16.15 -7.64 -27.29
CA GLU A 20 15.49 -8.92 -27.61
C GLU A 20 16.02 -10.01 -26.67
N PRO A 21 15.45 -10.25 -25.49
CA PRO A 21 15.67 -11.50 -24.80
C PRO A 21 14.69 -12.52 -25.38
N LYS A 22 15.20 -13.54 -26.08
CA LYS A 22 14.43 -14.78 -26.22
C LYS A 22 14.48 -15.49 -24.86
N PRO A 23 13.35 -15.77 -24.19
CA PRO A 23 13.33 -16.51 -22.92
C PRO A 23 13.78 -17.99 -23.04
N THR A 24 14.14 -18.44 -24.25
CA THR A 24 14.65 -19.78 -24.51
C THR A 24 15.99 -20.01 -23.83
N GLY A 25 16.12 -21.14 -23.12
CA GLY A 25 17.35 -21.53 -22.42
C GLY A 25 17.44 -21.05 -20.96
N VAL A 26 16.40 -20.37 -20.46
CA VAL A 26 16.30 -20.02 -19.05
C VAL A 26 15.87 -21.27 -18.23
N PRO A 27 16.55 -21.63 -17.13
CA PRO A 27 16.22 -22.83 -16.36
C PRO A 27 14.76 -22.87 -15.88
N GLY A 28 14.08 -23.98 -16.16
CA GLY A 28 12.68 -24.21 -15.77
C GLY A 28 11.66 -23.39 -16.55
N VAL A 29 12.07 -22.66 -17.59
CA VAL A 29 11.19 -21.93 -18.49
C VAL A 29 11.17 -22.62 -19.85
N GLU A 30 9.98 -22.97 -20.31
CA GLU A 30 9.78 -23.72 -21.55
C GLU A 30 9.14 -22.85 -22.62
N SER A 31 9.74 -22.79 -23.80
CA SER A 31 9.14 -22.10 -24.95
C SER A 31 7.94 -22.89 -25.47
N VAL A 32 6.79 -22.23 -25.58
CA VAL A 32 5.55 -22.84 -26.10
C VAL A 32 5.08 -22.22 -27.42
N GLY A 33 5.73 -21.15 -27.87
CA GLY A 33 5.47 -20.53 -29.16
C GLY A 33 6.37 -19.30 -29.40
N PRO A 34 6.27 -18.64 -30.56
CA PRO A 34 6.98 -17.39 -30.82
C PRO A 34 6.62 -16.33 -29.76
N GLY A 35 7.61 -15.92 -28.96
CA GLY A 35 7.43 -14.92 -27.89
C GLY A 35 6.65 -15.43 -26.66
N LEU A 36 6.28 -16.71 -26.61
CA LEU A 36 5.51 -17.32 -25.52
C LEU A 36 6.30 -18.42 -24.81
N ALA A 37 6.30 -18.39 -23.49
CA ALA A 37 6.91 -19.41 -22.65
C ALA A 37 6.06 -19.72 -21.42
N LEU A 38 6.23 -20.91 -20.83
CA LEU A 38 5.66 -21.32 -19.55
C LEU A 38 6.75 -21.44 -18.49
N GLY A 39 6.49 -20.97 -17.28
CA GLY A 39 7.41 -21.15 -16.14
C GLY A 39 6.74 -20.85 -14.81
N ALA A 40 6.90 -21.74 -13.84
CA ALA A 40 6.21 -21.69 -12.53
C ALA A 40 4.69 -21.48 -12.69
N GLY A 41 4.10 -22.16 -13.68
CA GLY A 41 2.70 -22.07 -14.07
C GLY A 41 2.26 -20.76 -14.75
N PHE A 42 3.13 -19.74 -14.87
CA PHE A 42 2.79 -18.51 -15.57
C PHE A 42 2.96 -18.69 -17.09
N LEU A 43 2.07 -18.09 -17.86
CA LEU A 43 2.35 -17.80 -19.26
C LEU A 43 3.10 -16.47 -19.36
N ILE A 44 4.31 -16.55 -19.90
CA ILE A 44 5.25 -15.47 -20.09
C ILE A 44 5.18 -15.06 -21.56
N GLU A 45 4.86 -13.80 -21.80
CA GLU A 45 4.81 -13.21 -23.14
C GLU A 45 5.86 -12.11 -23.24
N THR A 46 6.68 -12.15 -24.29
CA THR A 46 7.67 -11.11 -24.57
C THR A 46 7.28 -10.40 -25.85
N THR A 47 7.00 -9.10 -25.75
CA THR A 47 6.62 -8.23 -26.88
C THR A 47 7.63 -7.09 -27.03
N PRO A 48 7.55 -6.28 -28.11
CA PRO A 48 8.34 -5.05 -28.24
C PRO A 48 8.12 -4.04 -27.09
N GLU A 49 6.97 -4.09 -26.42
CA GLU A 49 6.64 -3.26 -25.26
C GLU A 49 7.21 -3.81 -23.93
N GLY A 50 7.81 -5.00 -23.96
CA GLY A 50 8.46 -5.63 -22.83
C GLY A 50 7.84 -6.96 -22.40
N LEU A 51 8.12 -7.36 -21.17
CA LEU A 51 7.59 -8.59 -20.59
C LEU A 51 6.14 -8.41 -20.10
N HIS A 52 5.30 -9.39 -20.40
CA HIS A 52 3.93 -9.51 -19.90
C HIS A 52 3.77 -10.88 -19.25
N LEU A 53 3.13 -10.92 -18.08
CA LEU A 53 2.81 -12.16 -17.39
C LEU A 53 1.31 -12.38 -17.42
N HIS A 54 0.93 -13.61 -17.68
CA HIS A 54 -0.44 -14.07 -17.60
C HIS A 54 -0.53 -15.13 -16.50
N VAL A 55 -1.56 -14.98 -15.69
CA VAL A 55 -1.79 -15.81 -14.50
C VAL A 55 -2.88 -16.82 -14.85
N PRO A 56 -2.69 -18.11 -14.55
CA PRO A 56 -3.72 -19.11 -14.75
C PRO A 56 -4.88 -18.82 -13.81
N GLN A 57 -6.08 -18.82 -14.38
CA GLN A 57 -7.34 -18.66 -13.66
C GLN A 57 -8.03 -20.00 -13.48
N VAL A 58 -7.81 -20.91 -14.41
CA VAL A 58 -8.49 -22.20 -14.53
C VAL A 58 -7.50 -23.19 -15.11
N THR A 59 -7.49 -24.40 -14.55
CA THR A 59 -6.84 -25.57 -15.12
C THR A 59 -7.78 -26.75 -14.91
N GLU A 60 -8.21 -27.39 -16.00
CA GLU A 60 -9.06 -28.59 -15.96
C GLU A 60 -8.61 -29.59 -17.03
N PRO A 61 -8.80 -30.90 -16.81
CA PRO A 61 -8.60 -31.88 -17.87
C PRO A 61 -9.53 -31.58 -19.04
N ALA A 62 -8.99 -31.55 -20.25
CA ALA A 62 -9.71 -31.13 -21.45
C ALA A 62 -10.91 -32.04 -21.74
N GLU A 63 -10.80 -33.34 -21.42
CA GLU A 63 -11.90 -34.29 -21.57
C GLU A 63 -13.07 -34.06 -20.58
N GLN A 64 -12.85 -33.29 -19.51
CA GLN A 64 -13.89 -32.91 -18.57
C GLN A 64 -14.59 -31.62 -18.96
N LEU A 65 -14.02 -30.81 -19.84
CA LEU A 65 -14.62 -29.56 -20.31
C LEU A 65 -15.61 -29.86 -21.44
N ILE A 66 -16.90 -29.72 -21.14
CA ILE A 66 -17.96 -30.02 -22.10
C ILE A 66 -18.54 -28.79 -22.78
N GLY A 67 -18.39 -27.59 -22.19
CA GLY A 67 -18.89 -26.34 -22.76
C GLY A 67 -18.03 -25.15 -22.35
N ILE A 68 -17.83 -24.18 -23.26
CA ILE A 68 -17.17 -22.89 -22.96
C ILE A 68 -17.89 -21.73 -23.64
N VAL A 69 -17.86 -20.58 -22.96
CA VAL A 69 -18.38 -19.31 -23.41
C VAL A 69 -17.46 -18.18 -22.92
N VAL A 70 -17.22 -17.19 -23.78
CA VAL A 70 -16.61 -15.91 -23.38
C VAL A 70 -17.59 -14.80 -23.74
N GLU A 71 -17.94 -13.96 -22.77
CA GLU A 71 -18.90 -12.87 -22.94
C GLU A 71 -18.30 -11.55 -22.44
N PRO A 72 -18.67 -10.40 -23.04
CA PRO A 72 -18.30 -9.10 -22.51
C PRO A 72 -18.83 -8.90 -21.08
N GLY A 73 -17.95 -8.53 -20.15
CA GLY A 73 -18.32 -8.20 -18.78
C GLY A 73 -18.04 -6.75 -18.43
N ARG A 74 -18.65 -6.26 -17.33
CA ARG A 74 -18.49 -4.86 -16.88
C ARG A 74 -17.04 -4.46 -16.58
N ARG A 75 -16.19 -5.43 -16.24
CA ARG A 75 -14.78 -5.22 -15.83
C ARG A 75 -13.78 -5.86 -16.78
N GLY A 76 -14.23 -6.36 -17.92
CA GLY A 76 -13.45 -7.20 -18.82
C GLY A 76 -14.24 -8.46 -19.22
N PRO A 77 -13.67 -9.34 -20.05
CA PRO A 77 -14.32 -10.55 -20.50
C PRO A 77 -14.63 -11.48 -19.31
N THR A 78 -15.76 -12.17 -19.42
CA THR A 78 -16.20 -13.23 -18.51
C THR A 78 -16.03 -14.56 -19.22
N LEU A 79 -15.15 -15.41 -18.70
CA LEU A 79 -14.98 -16.78 -19.14
C LEU A 79 -15.91 -17.68 -18.32
N ALA A 80 -16.82 -18.40 -18.97
CA ALA A 80 -17.66 -19.41 -18.32
C ALA A 80 -17.41 -20.76 -18.98
N TYR A 81 -17.37 -21.82 -18.16
CA TYR A 81 -17.10 -23.17 -18.62
C TYR A 81 -17.86 -24.20 -17.79
N ARG A 82 -18.20 -25.32 -18.43
CA ARG A 82 -18.94 -26.43 -17.82
C ARG A 82 -18.04 -27.65 -17.73
N VAL A 83 -17.94 -28.21 -16.53
CA VAL A 83 -17.11 -29.38 -16.22
C VAL A 83 -18.01 -30.58 -15.97
N ALA A 84 -17.71 -31.72 -16.60
CA ALA A 84 -18.32 -33.02 -16.35
C ALA A 84 -17.27 -34.00 -15.79
N ARG A 85 -17.47 -34.44 -14.54
CA ARG A 85 -16.59 -35.42 -13.88
C ARG A 85 -17.25 -36.78 -13.83
N PRO A 86 -16.50 -37.89 -13.98
CA PRO A 86 -17.05 -39.23 -13.81
C PRO A 86 -17.76 -39.38 -12.46
N GLY A 87 -19.04 -39.78 -12.49
CA GLY A 87 -19.84 -40.01 -11.29
C GLY A 87 -20.40 -38.76 -10.59
N ALA A 88 -20.23 -37.56 -11.18
CA ALA A 88 -20.79 -36.32 -10.65
C ALA A 88 -21.69 -35.62 -11.68
N ALA A 89 -22.66 -34.84 -11.20
CA ALA A 89 -23.40 -33.93 -12.06
C ALA A 89 -22.46 -32.87 -12.63
N ALA A 90 -22.68 -32.48 -13.89
CA ALA A 90 -21.93 -31.38 -14.49
C ALA A 90 -22.22 -30.07 -13.72
N TYR A 91 -21.21 -29.22 -13.61
CA TYR A 91 -21.32 -27.94 -12.91
C TYR A 91 -20.66 -26.82 -13.71
N ASP A 92 -21.17 -25.61 -13.50
CA ASP A 92 -20.71 -24.41 -14.19
C ASP A 92 -19.75 -23.64 -13.29
N LEU A 93 -18.64 -23.22 -13.89
CA LEU A 93 -17.70 -22.30 -13.28
C LEU A 93 -17.60 -21.07 -14.19
N HIS A 94 -17.25 -19.93 -13.58
CA HIS A 94 -16.91 -18.75 -14.34
C HIS A 94 -15.81 -17.96 -13.66
N TRP A 95 -15.05 -17.28 -14.48
CA TRP A 95 -14.05 -16.32 -14.11
C TRP A 95 -14.41 -14.97 -14.75
N SER A 96 -14.28 -13.90 -13.99
CA SER A 96 -14.37 -12.55 -14.52
C SER A 96 -13.32 -11.67 -13.87
N GLU A 97 -12.83 -10.70 -14.64
CA GLU A 97 -11.81 -9.80 -14.16
C GLU A 97 -12.27 -9.01 -12.91
N GLY A 98 -11.50 -9.11 -11.83
CA GLY A 98 -11.79 -8.43 -10.56
C GLY A 98 -12.91 -9.07 -9.73
N SER A 99 -13.33 -10.29 -10.04
CA SER A 99 -14.16 -11.13 -9.17
C SER A 99 -13.29 -12.16 -8.46
N SER A 100 -13.44 -12.31 -7.15
CA SER A 100 -12.72 -13.32 -6.34
C SER A 100 -13.31 -14.73 -6.46
N GLY A 101 -14.03 -15.03 -7.55
CA GLY A 101 -14.76 -16.28 -7.75
C GLY A 101 -16.06 -16.32 -6.93
N GLY A 102 -17.19 -16.14 -7.60
CA GLY A 102 -18.52 -16.43 -7.05
C GLY A 102 -19.21 -17.47 -7.93
N MET A 103 -20.20 -18.21 -7.42
CA MET A 103 -20.94 -19.23 -8.18
C MET A 103 -22.14 -18.68 -8.98
N PHE A 104 -22.35 -17.37 -9.02
CA PHE A 104 -23.54 -16.77 -9.64
C PHE A 104 -23.20 -16.10 -10.97
N GLY A 105 -23.17 -16.89 -12.05
CA GLY A 105 -23.24 -16.34 -13.40
C GLY A 105 -24.65 -15.86 -13.73
N ASP A 106 -24.77 -14.81 -14.55
CA ASP A 106 -26.05 -14.34 -15.09
C ASP A 106 -26.76 -15.48 -15.87
N GLU A 107 -28.07 -15.64 -15.71
CA GLU A 107 -28.88 -16.68 -16.38
C GLU A 107 -28.68 -16.77 -17.92
N PRO A 108 -28.49 -15.65 -18.65
CA PRO A 108 -28.05 -15.70 -20.05
C PRO A 108 -26.78 -16.54 -20.28
N ILE A 109 -25.72 -16.34 -19.49
CA ILE A 109 -24.44 -17.05 -19.64
C ILE A 109 -24.64 -18.55 -19.43
N LYS A 110 -25.42 -18.94 -18.41
CA LYS A 110 -25.73 -20.36 -18.15
C LYS A 110 -26.48 -21.02 -19.31
N ARG A 111 -27.40 -20.30 -19.96
CA ARG A 111 -28.11 -20.80 -21.15
C ARG A 111 -27.19 -20.98 -22.34
N THR A 112 -26.32 -19.99 -22.63
CA THR A 112 -25.32 -20.09 -23.69
C THR A 112 -24.37 -21.26 -23.42
N LEU A 113 -23.92 -21.41 -22.18
CA LEU A 113 -23.01 -22.48 -21.77
C LEU A 113 -23.66 -23.87 -21.87
N ALA A 114 -24.93 -23.99 -21.48
CA ALA A 114 -25.68 -25.23 -21.65
C ALA A 114 -25.88 -25.60 -23.11
N ALA A 115 -26.14 -24.61 -23.97
CA ALA A 115 -26.26 -24.81 -25.41
C ALA A 115 -24.92 -25.27 -26.01
N ALA A 116 -23.80 -24.62 -25.65
CA ALA A 116 -22.46 -25.03 -26.07
C ALA A 116 -22.16 -26.48 -25.65
N ALA A 117 -22.48 -26.83 -24.41
CA ALA A 117 -22.27 -28.17 -23.87
C ALA A 117 -23.07 -29.28 -24.57
N ALA A 118 -24.28 -28.95 -25.03
CA ALA A 118 -25.13 -29.90 -25.74
C ALA A 118 -24.62 -30.25 -27.15
N THR A 119 -23.70 -29.48 -27.71
CA THR A 119 -23.19 -29.71 -29.08
C THR A 119 -22.28 -30.94 -29.18
N GLY A 120 -21.64 -31.36 -28.09
CA GLY A 120 -20.62 -32.42 -28.09
C GLY A 120 -19.43 -32.13 -29.01
N ARG A 121 -19.21 -30.86 -29.37
CA ARG A 121 -18.13 -30.47 -30.29
C ARG A 121 -16.76 -30.67 -29.64
N PRO A 122 -15.74 -31.06 -30.41
CA PRO A 122 -14.35 -31.00 -29.98
C PRO A 122 -14.00 -29.62 -29.43
N PHE A 123 -13.14 -29.61 -28.43
CA PHE A 123 -12.89 -28.44 -27.61
C PHE A 123 -12.22 -27.28 -28.37
N ASP A 124 -11.30 -27.60 -29.28
CA ASP A 124 -10.67 -26.64 -30.20
C ASP A 124 -11.71 -25.87 -31.04
N ARG A 125 -12.77 -26.55 -31.50
CA ARG A 125 -13.90 -25.90 -32.18
C ARG A 125 -14.72 -25.01 -31.26
N GLN A 126 -14.93 -25.42 -30.01
CA GLN A 126 -15.62 -24.56 -29.05
C GLN A 126 -14.84 -23.27 -28.76
N LEU A 127 -13.50 -23.35 -28.67
CA LEU A 127 -12.65 -22.16 -28.54
C LEU A 127 -12.82 -21.21 -29.74
N GLU A 128 -12.70 -21.73 -30.97
CA GLU A 128 -12.88 -20.93 -32.18
C GLU A 128 -14.25 -20.24 -32.24
N GLU A 129 -15.31 -20.96 -31.90
CA GLU A 129 -16.69 -20.45 -31.89
C GLU A 129 -16.93 -19.40 -30.81
N THR A 130 -16.14 -19.41 -29.75
CA THR A 130 -16.16 -18.40 -28.68
C THR A 130 -15.20 -17.23 -28.95
N GLY A 131 -14.66 -17.14 -30.16
CA GLY A 131 -13.83 -16.01 -30.60
C GLY A 131 -12.34 -16.15 -30.26
N PHE A 132 -11.89 -17.30 -29.78
CA PHE A 132 -10.46 -17.55 -29.67
C PHE A 132 -9.84 -17.81 -31.04
N VAL A 133 -8.67 -17.23 -31.29
CA VAL A 133 -7.89 -17.41 -32.50
C VAL A 133 -6.67 -18.27 -32.19
N PRO A 134 -6.35 -19.31 -32.97
CA PRO A 134 -5.14 -20.10 -32.77
C PRO A 134 -3.89 -19.23 -32.96
N VAL A 135 -2.98 -19.28 -31.99
CA VAL A 135 -1.69 -18.57 -32.03
C VAL A 135 -0.59 -19.51 -32.50
N CYS A 136 -0.54 -20.71 -31.92
CA CYS A 136 0.31 -21.82 -32.33
C CYS A 136 -0.30 -23.15 -31.85
N ALA A 137 0.37 -24.28 -32.09
CA ALA A 137 -0.15 -25.60 -31.73
C ALA A 137 -0.49 -25.66 -30.23
N GLY A 138 -1.76 -25.95 -29.91
CA GLY A 138 -2.24 -26.04 -28.54
C GLY A 138 -2.41 -24.71 -27.81
N ILE A 139 -2.29 -23.56 -28.50
CA ILE A 139 -2.47 -22.24 -27.88
C ILE A 139 -3.44 -21.40 -28.70
N TRP A 140 -4.45 -20.86 -28.02
CA TRP A 140 -5.40 -19.93 -28.60
C TRP A 140 -5.50 -18.65 -27.77
N ARG A 141 -5.87 -17.55 -28.41
CA ARG A 141 -6.03 -16.24 -27.75
C ARG A 141 -7.34 -15.58 -28.12
N HIS A 142 -8.01 -15.03 -27.11
CA HIS A 142 -9.18 -14.19 -27.25
C HIS A 142 -8.83 -12.76 -26.79
N ASP A 143 -8.85 -11.81 -27.72
CA ASP A 143 -8.43 -10.41 -27.49
C ASP A 143 -9.61 -9.43 -27.23
N GLY A 144 -10.80 -9.94 -26.92
CA GLY A 144 -11.99 -9.12 -26.65
C GLY A 144 -11.86 -8.22 -25.42
N ASP A 145 -12.46 -7.02 -25.49
CA ASP A 145 -12.63 -6.06 -24.39
C ASP A 145 -11.33 -5.60 -23.68
N GLY A 146 -10.20 -5.71 -24.38
CA GLY A 146 -8.90 -5.19 -23.94
C GLY A 146 -8.14 -6.08 -22.95
N SER A 147 -8.72 -7.20 -22.50
CA SER A 147 -8.07 -8.16 -21.60
C SER A 147 -7.88 -9.50 -22.31
N PRO A 148 -6.68 -9.79 -22.82
CA PRO A 148 -6.47 -11.05 -23.53
C PRO A 148 -6.63 -12.24 -22.59
N ILE A 149 -7.38 -13.24 -23.04
CA ILE A 149 -7.43 -14.57 -22.44
C ILE A 149 -6.66 -15.50 -23.36
N THR A 150 -5.68 -16.23 -22.82
CA THR A 150 -4.92 -17.23 -23.57
C THR A 150 -5.27 -18.62 -23.06
N ALA A 151 -5.81 -19.46 -23.93
CA ALA A 151 -6.09 -20.87 -23.66
C ALA A 151 -4.88 -21.72 -24.09
N ILE A 152 -4.46 -22.66 -23.25
CA ILE A 152 -3.32 -23.55 -23.50
C ILE A 152 -3.76 -24.98 -23.25
N LEU A 153 -3.74 -25.82 -24.28
CA LEU A 153 -3.97 -27.26 -24.20
C LEU A 153 -2.62 -27.98 -24.22
N ARG A 154 -2.30 -28.69 -23.14
CA ARG A 154 -1.04 -29.40 -22.98
C ARG A 154 -1.23 -30.65 -22.14
N ASP A 155 -0.70 -31.78 -22.62
CA ASP A 155 -0.73 -33.06 -21.89
C ASP A 155 -2.14 -33.49 -21.44
N GLY A 156 -3.16 -33.14 -22.23
CA GLY A 156 -4.57 -33.39 -21.92
C GLY A 156 -5.20 -32.39 -20.96
N GLU A 157 -4.44 -31.45 -20.40
CA GLU A 157 -4.95 -30.37 -19.55
C GLU A 157 -5.13 -29.08 -20.32
N LEU A 158 -6.24 -28.40 -20.07
CA LEU A 158 -6.49 -27.08 -20.59
C LEU A 158 -6.39 -26.05 -19.47
N SER A 159 -5.61 -25.00 -19.70
CA SER A 159 -5.50 -23.85 -18.79
C SER A 159 -5.87 -22.55 -19.47
N PHE A 160 -6.50 -21.65 -18.71
CA PHE A 160 -6.84 -20.29 -19.14
C PHE A 160 -6.01 -19.28 -18.38
N HIS A 161 -5.25 -18.48 -19.12
CA HIS A 161 -4.34 -17.48 -18.60
C HIS A 161 -4.84 -16.10 -18.95
N THR A 162 -4.82 -15.20 -17.98
CA THR A 162 -5.23 -13.80 -18.19
C THR A 162 -4.09 -12.90 -17.80
N ARG A 163 -3.89 -11.82 -18.55
CA ARG A 163 -2.84 -10.85 -18.29
C ARG A 163 -2.93 -10.33 -16.85
N HIS A 164 -1.83 -10.40 -16.12
CA HIS A 164 -1.71 -9.76 -14.81
C HIS A 164 -1.90 -8.25 -14.98
N ARG A 165 -2.75 -7.67 -14.14
CA ARG A 165 -3.07 -6.25 -14.16
C ARG A 165 -2.91 -5.68 -12.77
N HIS A 166 -1.72 -5.21 -12.49
CA HIS A 166 -1.45 -4.44 -11.29
C HIS A 166 -0.61 -3.25 -11.72
N ALA A 167 -1.21 -2.06 -11.78
CA ALA A 167 -0.60 -0.88 -12.41
C ALA A 167 0.83 -0.61 -11.91
N ALA A 168 1.10 -0.83 -10.62
CA ALA A 168 2.45 -0.69 -10.06
C ALA A 168 3.44 -1.76 -10.52
N MET A 169 2.99 -3.01 -10.72
CA MET A 169 3.84 -4.09 -11.20
C MET A 169 4.02 -4.09 -12.70
N ASP A 170 3.05 -3.59 -13.48
CA ASP A 170 3.12 -3.62 -14.94
C ASP A 170 4.36 -2.91 -15.49
N ASP A 171 4.75 -1.77 -14.92
CA ASP A 171 5.97 -1.04 -15.31
C ASP A 171 7.25 -1.79 -14.96
N VAL A 172 7.30 -2.37 -13.76
CA VAL A 172 8.42 -3.20 -13.31
C VAL A 172 8.54 -4.44 -14.19
N LEU A 173 7.42 -5.12 -14.44
CA LEU A 173 7.36 -6.32 -15.25
C LEU A 173 7.86 -6.05 -16.66
N ARG A 174 7.34 -5.01 -17.32
CA ARG A 174 7.76 -4.63 -18.68
C ARG A 174 9.27 -4.50 -18.85
N THR A 175 9.95 -4.02 -17.81
CA THR A 175 11.40 -3.79 -17.82
C THR A 175 12.21 -4.93 -17.19
N SER A 176 11.54 -5.98 -16.73
CA SER A 176 12.17 -7.13 -16.08
C SER A 176 12.60 -8.22 -17.04
N GLN A 177 13.63 -8.96 -16.63
CA GLN A 177 14.11 -10.17 -17.29
C GLN A 177 13.76 -11.39 -16.45
N VAL A 178 13.28 -12.45 -17.10
CA VAL A 178 13.07 -13.74 -16.45
C VAL A 178 14.43 -14.41 -16.22
N ARG A 179 14.72 -14.75 -14.96
CA ARG A 179 15.97 -15.43 -14.56
C ARG A 179 15.81 -16.94 -14.44
N GLY A 180 14.58 -17.41 -14.25
CA GLY A 180 14.21 -18.82 -14.28
C GLY A 180 13.21 -19.19 -13.20
N VAL A 181 12.89 -20.48 -13.13
CA VAL A 181 12.06 -21.04 -12.07
C VAL A 181 12.95 -21.44 -10.90
N VAL A 182 12.59 -21.00 -9.71
CA VAL A 182 13.26 -21.31 -8.46
C VAL A 182 12.27 -21.92 -7.48
N ARG A 183 12.73 -22.79 -6.59
CA ARG A 183 11.90 -23.28 -5.48
C ARG A 183 11.92 -22.31 -4.32
N GLY A 184 10.74 -21.99 -3.81
CA GLY A 184 10.52 -21.25 -2.58
C GLY A 184 9.71 -22.05 -1.58
N THR A 185 9.23 -21.34 -0.58
CA THR A 185 8.26 -21.87 0.38
C THR A 185 7.11 -20.89 0.47
N ASP A 186 5.89 -21.41 0.50
CA ASP A 186 4.71 -20.60 0.72
C ASP A 186 4.63 -20.08 2.18
N TYR A 187 3.54 -19.42 2.53
CA TYR A 187 3.32 -18.91 3.89
C TYR A 187 3.13 -20.02 4.94
N ARG A 188 2.92 -21.27 4.53
CA ARG A 188 2.83 -22.45 5.39
C ARG A 188 4.19 -23.18 5.48
N GLY A 189 5.19 -22.74 4.74
CA GLY A 189 6.49 -23.40 4.65
C GLY A 189 6.54 -24.53 3.62
N GLU A 190 5.48 -24.73 2.83
CA GLU A 190 5.43 -25.78 1.83
C GLU A 190 6.20 -25.38 0.57
N PRO A 191 6.97 -26.29 -0.06
CA PRO A 191 7.67 -25.98 -1.29
C PRO A 191 6.74 -25.49 -2.40
N GLU A 192 7.07 -24.38 -3.03
CA GLU A 192 6.34 -23.82 -4.18
C GLU A 192 7.32 -23.43 -5.29
N ASP A 193 6.95 -23.66 -6.55
CA ASP A 193 7.71 -23.13 -7.67
C ASP A 193 7.39 -21.64 -7.87
N ALA A 194 8.43 -20.85 -8.13
CA ALA A 194 8.34 -19.41 -8.27
C ALA A 194 9.11 -18.94 -9.50
N LEU A 195 8.58 -17.93 -10.19
CA LEU A 195 9.30 -17.26 -11.27
C LEU A 195 10.23 -16.20 -10.66
N ARG A 196 11.54 -16.33 -10.85
CA ARG A 196 12.51 -15.30 -10.47
C ARG A 196 12.66 -14.28 -11.59
N LEU A 197 12.45 -13.01 -11.26
CA LEU A 197 12.62 -11.89 -12.17
C LEU A 197 13.66 -10.91 -11.65
N SER A 198 14.26 -10.17 -12.58
CA SER A 198 15.23 -9.11 -12.32
C SER A 198 14.88 -7.91 -13.18
N GLY A 199 14.42 -6.84 -12.53
CA GLY A 199 14.24 -5.53 -13.15
C GLY A 199 15.47 -4.65 -12.99
N GLU A 200 15.30 -3.38 -13.30
CA GLU A 200 16.37 -2.38 -13.24
C GLU A 200 16.79 -2.05 -11.81
N TRP A 201 15.82 -1.92 -10.89
CA TRP A 201 16.06 -1.48 -9.51
C TRP A 201 15.76 -2.53 -8.44
N MET A 202 15.19 -3.68 -8.84
CA MET A 202 14.94 -4.78 -7.91
C MET A 202 14.93 -6.14 -8.61
N SER A 203 15.20 -7.17 -7.83
CA SER A 203 14.92 -8.57 -8.18
C SER A 203 13.89 -9.14 -7.22
N TYR A 204 13.04 -10.05 -7.71
CA TYR A 204 11.90 -10.54 -6.94
C TYR A 204 11.42 -11.89 -7.47
N ARG A 205 10.60 -12.57 -6.68
CA ARG A 205 9.91 -13.80 -7.05
C ARG A 205 8.42 -13.54 -7.24
N LEU A 206 7.81 -14.25 -8.17
CA LEU A 206 6.36 -14.32 -8.33
C LEU A 206 5.91 -15.76 -8.19
N VAL A 207 4.79 -15.95 -7.50
CA VAL A 207 4.23 -17.27 -7.20
C VAL A 207 2.76 -17.29 -7.57
N GLN A 208 2.18 -18.46 -7.75
CA GLN A 208 0.79 -18.60 -8.12
C GLN A 208 -0.13 -18.73 -6.90
N PRO A 209 -1.44 -18.45 -7.05
CA PRO A 209 -2.10 -17.82 -8.20
C PRO A 209 -1.97 -16.29 -8.19
N VAL A 210 -1.15 -15.73 -7.31
CA VAL A 210 -1.10 -14.29 -7.06
C VAL A 210 0.26 -13.73 -7.46
N ALA A 211 0.32 -12.92 -8.52
CA ALA A 211 1.56 -12.26 -8.94
C ALA A 211 1.97 -11.07 -8.02
N HIS A 212 1.86 -11.25 -6.71
CA HIS A 212 2.44 -10.33 -5.74
C HIS A 212 3.94 -10.67 -5.58
N PRO A 213 4.81 -9.66 -5.66
CA PRO A 213 6.25 -9.89 -5.52
C PRO A 213 6.60 -10.40 -4.10
N ARG A 214 7.43 -11.43 -4.05
CA ARG A 214 8.04 -12.00 -2.84
C ARG A 214 9.56 -11.86 -2.92
N ASP A 215 10.20 -11.84 -1.75
CA ASP A 215 11.67 -11.80 -1.60
C ASP A 215 12.30 -10.71 -2.46
N VAL A 216 11.70 -9.53 -2.35
CA VAL A 216 12.12 -8.36 -3.11
C VAL A 216 13.43 -7.85 -2.56
N GLU A 217 14.41 -7.81 -3.44
CA GLU A 217 15.75 -7.31 -3.18
C GLU A 217 15.98 -6.10 -4.07
N MET A 218 16.08 -4.91 -3.46
CA MET A 218 16.44 -3.70 -4.19
C MET A 218 17.93 -3.72 -4.55
N THR A 219 18.24 -3.55 -5.83
CA THR A 219 19.61 -3.45 -6.35
C THR A 219 20.15 -2.03 -6.27
N ARG A 220 19.25 -1.03 -6.34
CA ARG A 220 19.52 0.39 -6.16
C ARG A 220 18.31 1.10 -5.58
N ALA A 221 18.45 2.37 -5.22
CA ALA A 221 17.32 3.22 -4.88
C ALA A 221 16.34 3.33 -6.05
N ALA A 222 15.05 3.16 -5.76
CA ALA A 222 13.98 3.45 -6.70
C ALA A 222 13.81 4.98 -6.84
N SER A 223 13.41 5.43 -8.01
CA SER A 223 12.98 6.80 -8.26
C SER A 223 11.49 6.98 -7.93
N ARG A 224 11.08 8.23 -7.70
CA ARG A 224 9.68 8.61 -7.50
C ARG A 224 8.76 8.02 -8.58
N ALA A 225 9.20 8.10 -9.82
CA ALA A 225 8.40 7.68 -10.97
C ALA A 225 8.31 6.16 -11.10
N GLU A 226 9.34 5.41 -10.67
CA GLU A 226 9.28 3.94 -10.57
C GLU A 226 8.32 3.47 -9.48
N LEU A 227 8.22 4.22 -8.38
CA LEU A 227 7.25 3.95 -7.33
C LEU A 227 5.85 4.50 -7.63
N LEU A 228 5.61 5.10 -8.81
CA LEU A 228 4.36 5.75 -9.19
C LEU A 228 3.86 6.73 -8.12
N LEU A 229 4.76 7.51 -7.55
CA LEU A 229 4.43 8.55 -6.60
C LEU A 229 3.96 9.81 -7.35
N PRO A 230 2.75 10.33 -7.06
CA PRO A 230 2.24 11.52 -7.75
C PRO A 230 3.03 12.76 -7.32
N GLU A 231 3.35 13.67 -8.24
CA GLU A 231 3.94 14.99 -7.91
C GLU A 231 3.13 15.70 -6.82
N GLU A 232 3.84 16.21 -5.81
CA GLU A 232 3.19 17.02 -4.79
C GLU A 232 3.05 18.43 -5.33
N THR A 233 1.83 18.96 -5.22
CA THR A 233 1.51 20.31 -5.63
C THR A 233 1.56 21.22 -4.43
N THR A 234 2.16 22.39 -4.62
CA THR A 234 2.13 23.47 -3.65
C THR A 234 0.88 24.31 -3.88
N SER A 235 0.18 24.66 -2.80
CA SER A 235 -0.97 25.57 -2.83
C SER A 235 -0.96 26.48 -1.62
N VAL A 236 -1.53 27.68 -1.75
CA VAL A 236 -1.66 28.64 -0.64
C VAL A 236 -3.10 28.62 -0.15
N ASP A 237 -3.27 28.30 1.13
CA ASP A 237 -4.54 28.33 1.85
C ASP A 237 -4.99 29.79 2.13
N PRO A 238 -6.29 30.09 2.29
CA PRO A 238 -6.76 31.44 2.62
C PRO A 238 -6.11 32.05 3.88
N SER A 239 -5.68 31.22 4.83
CA SER A 239 -4.91 31.65 6.01
C SER A 239 -3.49 32.17 5.70
N GLY A 240 -3.03 32.00 4.46
CA GLY A 240 -1.65 32.25 4.04
C GLY A 240 -0.72 31.05 4.20
N PHE A 241 -1.19 29.96 4.81
CA PHE A 241 -0.41 28.73 4.95
C PHE A 241 -0.12 28.09 3.58
N VAL A 242 1.15 27.77 3.32
CA VAL A 242 1.59 27.15 2.08
C VAL A 242 1.62 25.62 2.26
N ILE A 243 0.60 24.94 1.72
CA ILE A 243 0.52 23.49 1.70
C ILE A 243 1.56 22.95 0.71
N GLY A 244 2.40 22.01 1.17
CA GLY A 244 3.53 21.49 0.40
C GLY A 244 4.70 22.46 0.29
N GLY A 245 4.76 23.48 1.15
CA GLY A 245 5.81 24.50 1.13
C GLY A 245 6.39 24.80 2.52
N ALA A 246 7.22 25.83 2.58
CA ALA A 246 7.80 26.34 3.83
C ALA A 246 6.86 27.38 4.45
N ASN A 247 6.71 27.32 5.77
CA ASN A 247 5.89 28.25 6.55
C ASN A 247 6.71 28.84 7.69
N ASP A 248 6.44 30.10 8.04
CA ASP A 248 7.04 30.73 9.21
C ASP A 248 6.39 30.24 10.51
N THR A 249 7.19 30.06 11.55
CA THR A 249 6.73 29.54 12.84
C THR A 249 5.65 30.44 13.46
N ASP A 250 5.78 31.76 13.33
CA ASP A 250 4.78 32.72 13.81
C ASP A 250 3.45 32.61 13.04
N LEU A 251 3.51 32.35 11.73
CA LEU A 251 2.32 32.10 10.92
C LEU A 251 1.60 30.84 11.42
N ILE A 252 2.32 29.75 11.66
CA ILE A 252 1.75 28.48 12.17
C ILE A 252 1.05 28.71 13.52
N LEU A 253 1.70 29.42 14.45
CA LEU A 253 1.13 29.71 15.76
C LEU A 253 -0.11 30.60 15.70
N GLY A 254 -0.25 31.42 14.66
CA GLY A 254 -1.36 32.34 14.46
C GLY A 254 -2.55 31.78 13.67
N LEU A 255 -2.49 30.53 13.20
CA LEU A 255 -3.58 29.95 12.41
C LEU A 255 -4.86 29.78 13.22
N THR A 256 -5.99 30.17 12.64
CA THR A 256 -7.33 29.85 13.18
C THR A 256 -8.00 28.72 12.41
N GLU A 257 -7.55 28.49 11.17
CA GLU A 257 -8.00 27.42 10.28
C GLU A 257 -6.80 26.86 9.49
N LEU A 258 -6.92 25.62 9.02
CA LEU A 258 -5.94 24.97 8.18
C LEU A 258 -6.65 24.08 7.16
N ASN A 259 -6.38 24.29 5.87
CA ASN A 259 -7.06 23.61 4.75
C ASN A 259 -8.59 23.77 4.83
N GLY A 260 -9.06 24.97 5.15
CA GLY A 260 -10.48 25.32 5.29
C GLY A 260 -11.21 24.69 6.49
N LYS A 261 -10.48 24.12 7.46
CA LYS A 261 -11.04 23.57 8.71
C LYS A 261 -10.59 24.39 9.92
N PRO A 262 -11.48 24.76 10.84
CA PRO A 262 -11.08 25.39 12.11
C PRO A 262 -10.09 24.51 12.87
N VAL A 263 -9.06 25.12 13.47
CA VAL A 263 -8.03 24.39 14.23
C VAL A 263 -8.65 23.61 15.40
N GLU A 264 -9.65 24.18 16.08
CA GLU A 264 -10.38 23.51 17.17
C GLU A 264 -11.09 22.22 16.68
N GLU A 265 -11.72 22.26 15.50
CA GLU A 265 -12.36 21.08 14.90
C GLU A 265 -11.32 20.01 14.55
N LEU A 266 -10.18 20.42 13.97
CA LEU A 266 -9.08 19.51 13.65
C LEU A 266 -8.53 18.83 14.91
N GLU A 267 -8.27 19.59 15.97
CA GLU A 267 -7.78 19.05 17.23
C GLU A 267 -8.78 18.06 17.85
N ALA A 268 -10.07 18.41 17.89
CA ALA A 268 -11.11 17.52 18.39
C ALA A 268 -11.16 16.20 17.61
N TRP A 269 -11.02 16.26 16.28
CA TRP A 269 -11.00 15.08 15.41
C TRP A 269 -9.73 14.23 15.59
N MET A 270 -8.58 14.87 15.79
CA MET A 270 -7.27 14.22 15.91
C MET A 270 -7.03 13.57 17.27
N ARG A 271 -7.82 13.85 18.32
CA ARG A 271 -7.63 13.24 19.63
C ARG A 271 -8.03 11.75 19.64
N PRO A 272 -7.46 10.94 20.55
CA PRO A 272 -7.85 9.56 20.71
C PRO A 272 -9.34 9.46 21.06
N PHE A 273 -9.99 8.36 20.67
CA PHE A 273 -11.37 8.13 21.05
C PHE A 273 -11.48 7.94 22.57
N ASP A 274 -12.19 8.84 23.25
CA ASP A 274 -12.47 8.70 24.68
C ASP A 274 -13.60 7.69 24.89
N VAL A 275 -13.23 6.47 25.31
CA VAL A 275 -14.17 5.39 25.62
C VAL A 275 -15.10 5.72 26.80
N ASP A 276 -14.66 6.61 27.69
CA ASP A 276 -15.40 7.00 28.90
C ASP A 276 -16.35 8.18 28.63
N HIS A 277 -16.17 8.90 27.51
CA HIS A 277 -17.06 9.96 27.03
C HIS A 277 -17.62 9.68 25.62
N PRO A 278 -18.40 8.60 25.43
CA PRO A 278 -18.90 8.13 24.14
C PRO A 278 -20.05 8.98 23.56
N SER A 279 -20.15 10.25 23.93
CA SER A 279 -21.27 11.13 23.53
C SER A 279 -21.32 11.41 22.02
N GLU A 280 -20.26 11.06 21.29
CA GLU A 280 -20.26 11.01 19.83
C GLU A 280 -20.40 9.57 19.32
N PRO A 281 -21.21 9.31 18.26
CA PRO A 281 -21.25 8.02 17.58
C PRO A 281 -19.82 7.58 17.22
N ARG A 282 -19.52 6.28 17.34
CA ARG A 282 -18.23 5.72 16.88
C ARG A 282 -18.05 6.04 15.40
N ASP A 283 -17.26 7.07 15.13
CA ASP A 283 -16.83 7.41 13.79
C ASP A 283 -15.63 6.52 13.44
N PHE A 284 -15.92 5.40 12.77
CA PHE A 284 -14.88 4.46 12.30
C PHE A 284 -13.92 5.07 11.27
N GLN A 285 -14.14 6.33 10.86
CA GLN A 285 -13.21 7.08 10.01
C GLN A 285 -12.12 7.78 10.83
N ARG A 286 -12.25 7.85 12.17
CA ARG A 286 -11.25 8.43 13.07
C ARG A 286 -10.21 7.41 13.52
N SER A 287 -9.02 7.93 13.80
CA SER A 287 -7.97 7.16 14.47
C SER A 287 -8.40 6.80 15.90
N GLN A 288 -8.38 5.51 16.26
CA GLN A 288 -8.70 5.10 17.63
C GLN A 288 -7.65 5.59 18.64
N GLU A 289 -6.37 5.57 18.25
CA GLU A 289 -5.25 6.03 19.07
C GLU A 289 -4.98 7.55 18.95
N GLY A 290 -5.70 8.25 18.08
CA GLY A 290 -5.50 9.68 17.80
C GLY A 290 -4.23 10.00 16.99
N PHE A 291 -4.24 11.14 16.30
CA PHE A 291 -3.07 11.77 15.69
C PHE A 291 -2.39 12.76 16.64
N LEU A 292 -3.08 13.20 17.69
CA LEU A 292 -2.53 14.02 18.78
C LEU A 292 -2.62 13.24 20.09
N GLY A 293 -1.71 13.52 21.02
CA GLY A 293 -1.84 13.02 22.39
C GLY A 293 -3.01 13.68 23.13
N PRO A 294 -3.49 13.09 24.24
CA PRO A 294 -4.66 13.60 24.99
C PRO A 294 -4.54 15.06 25.45
N LYS A 295 -3.32 15.55 25.68
CA LYS A 295 -3.02 16.92 26.15
C LYS A 295 -2.24 17.75 25.12
N ASP A 296 -2.02 17.19 23.95
CA ASP A 296 -1.25 17.86 22.93
C ASP A 296 -2.08 18.91 22.19
N GLN A 297 -1.41 19.90 21.62
CA GLN A 297 -2.01 20.98 20.82
C GLN A 297 -1.36 21.00 19.43
N LEU A 298 -2.19 21.13 18.39
CA LEU A 298 -1.80 21.01 16.99
C LEU A 298 -0.75 22.06 16.61
N LEU A 299 -1.07 23.35 16.81
CA LEU A 299 -0.21 24.44 16.34
C LEU A 299 1.13 24.52 17.10
N PRO A 300 1.17 24.42 18.44
CA PRO A 300 2.46 24.38 19.16
C PRO A 300 3.34 23.20 18.74
N THR A 301 2.77 22.02 18.51
CA THR A 301 3.51 20.86 18.01
C THR A 301 4.05 21.09 16.60
N MET A 302 3.22 21.57 15.68
CA MET A 302 3.66 21.91 14.31
C MET A 302 4.74 22.99 14.31
N ALA A 303 4.59 24.03 15.14
CA ALA A 303 5.55 25.12 15.25
C ALA A 303 6.92 24.64 15.78
N ARG A 304 6.92 23.79 16.82
CA ARG A 304 8.14 23.18 17.35
C ARG A 304 8.85 22.37 16.28
N ASP A 305 8.12 21.50 15.60
CA ASP A 305 8.70 20.61 14.59
C ASP A 305 9.17 21.38 13.34
N ASN A 306 8.47 22.46 12.96
CA ASN A 306 8.93 23.40 11.91
C ASN A 306 10.27 24.04 12.26
N GLU A 307 10.46 24.49 13.51
CA GLU A 307 11.72 25.11 13.94
C GLU A 307 12.89 24.11 13.93
N VAL A 308 12.66 22.86 14.36
CA VAL A 308 13.68 21.79 14.25
C VAL A 308 14.10 21.61 12.79
N VAL A 309 13.13 21.40 11.89
CA VAL A 309 13.40 21.15 10.46
C VAL A 309 14.15 22.32 9.81
N ARG A 310 13.71 23.56 10.07
CA ARG A 310 14.35 24.78 9.54
C ARG A 310 15.79 24.94 10.04
N ARG A 311 16.05 24.74 11.33
CA ARG A 311 17.41 24.86 11.90
C ARG A 311 18.36 23.78 11.42
N LEU A 312 17.84 22.62 11.01
CA LEU A 312 18.61 21.55 10.39
C LEU A 312 18.93 21.82 8.91
N GLY A 313 18.43 22.91 8.32
CA GLY A 313 18.64 23.21 6.90
C GLY A 313 17.88 22.25 5.97
N LEU A 314 16.77 21.69 6.45
CA LEU A 314 15.91 20.76 5.73
C LEU A 314 14.55 21.39 5.45
N THR A 315 13.75 20.69 4.63
CA THR A 315 12.35 21.05 4.37
C THR A 315 11.43 19.89 4.73
N HIS A 316 10.18 20.20 5.07
CA HIS A 316 9.15 19.19 5.31
C HIS A 316 8.93 18.29 4.08
N ALA A 317 9.02 18.85 2.87
CA ALA A 317 8.91 18.10 1.62
C ALA A 317 9.99 17.02 1.48
N GLU A 318 11.24 17.29 1.88
CA GLU A 318 12.33 16.31 1.85
C GLU A 318 12.09 15.14 2.81
N LEU A 319 11.67 15.44 4.04
CA LEU A 319 11.36 14.41 5.04
C LEU A 319 10.14 13.58 4.62
N GLY A 320 9.09 14.25 4.14
CA GLY A 320 7.87 13.60 3.64
C GLY A 320 8.15 12.70 2.44
N GLU A 321 9.02 13.13 1.51
CA GLU A 321 9.43 12.32 0.37
C GLU A 321 10.19 11.07 0.80
N ALA A 322 11.18 11.20 1.70
CA ALA A 322 11.94 10.06 2.21
C ALA A 322 11.01 9.00 2.84
N VAL A 323 10.05 9.45 3.67
CA VAL A 323 9.03 8.57 4.27
C VAL A 323 8.14 7.93 3.20
N ARG A 324 7.62 8.70 2.24
CA ARG A 324 6.76 8.15 1.18
C ARG A 324 7.45 7.12 0.30
N MET A 325 8.70 7.37 -0.07
CA MET A 325 9.48 6.48 -0.92
C MET A 325 9.58 5.10 -0.26
N VAL A 326 9.93 5.06 1.04
CA VAL A 326 10.10 3.79 1.76
C VAL A 326 8.78 3.09 2.05
N THR A 327 7.74 3.81 2.48
CA THR A 327 6.43 3.20 2.77
C THR A 327 5.76 2.71 1.49
N THR A 328 5.87 3.46 0.39
CA THR A 328 5.33 3.04 -0.91
C THR A 328 6.06 1.83 -1.49
N ALA A 329 7.39 1.79 -1.38
CA ALA A 329 8.17 0.64 -1.79
C ALA A 329 7.74 -0.63 -1.03
N SER A 330 7.53 -0.52 0.28
CA SER A 330 7.05 -1.64 1.10
C SER A 330 5.61 -2.02 0.78
N ALA A 331 4.68 -1.06 0.78
CA ALA A 331 3.25 -1.30 0.56
C ALA A 331 2.94 -1.90 -0.81
N ARG A 332 3.56 -1.37 -1.88
CA ARG A 332 3.24 -1.77 -3.26
C ARG A 332 4.02 -2.98 -3.74
N PHE A 333 5.25 -3.14 -3.27
CA PHE A 333 6.18 -4.14 -3.80
C PHE A 333 6.66 -5.13 -2.75
N GLY A 334 6.21 -5.05 -1.48
CA GLY A 334 6.64 -5.96 -0.43
C GLY A 334 8.14 -5.84 -0.09
N VAL A 335 8.75 -4.68 -0.36
CA VAL A 335 10.16 -4.42 -0.01
C VAL A 335 10.33 -4.50 1.51
N LYS A 336 11.26 -5.36 1.94
CA LYS A 336 11.70 -5.51 3.34
C LYS A 336 13.12 -4.98 3.57
N ASP A 337 13.96 -5.03 2.55
CA ASP A 337 15.31 -4.48 2.55
C ASP A 337 15.38 -3.34 1.53
N TYR A 338 15.25 -2.11 2.04
CA TYR A 338 15.18 -0.91 1.22
C TYR A 338 16.56 -0.31 1.01
N VAL A 339 16.85 0.06 -0.24
CA VAL A 339 18.04 0.83 -0.62
C VAL A 339 17.59 2.26 -0.87
N GLY A 340 18.04 3.18 -0.04
CA GLY A 340 17.77 4.62 -0.16
C GLY A 340 18.84 5.37 -0.96
N PRO A 341 18.70 6.71 -1.05
CA PRO A 341 19.74 7.58 -1.63
C PRO A 341 21.11 7.29 -1.01
N GLY A 342 22.21 7.45 -1.78
CA GLY A 342 23.56 7.16 -1.27
C GLY A 342 23.84 5.69 -0.95
N GLU A 343 23.01 4.76 -1.46
CA GLU A 343 23.07 3.31 -1.19
C GLU A 343 22.89 2.93 0.29
N HIS A 344 22.37 3.83 1.12
CA HIS A 344 22.04 3.53 2.51
C HIS A 344 20.98 2.41 2.56
N ARG A 345 21.18 1.44 3.45
CA ARG A 345 20.31 0.26 3.56
C ARG A 345 19.48 0.27 4.82
N TYR A 346 18.23 -0.14 4.67
CA TYR A 346 17.25 -0.13 5.74
C TYR A 346 16.47 -1.43 5.78
N GLN A 347 16.14 -1.89 6.99
CA GLN A 347 15.17 -2.95 7.20
C GLN A 347 13.80 -2.33 7.46
N ILE A 348 12.76 -2.88 6.82
CA ILE A 348 11.37 -2.48 7.01
C ILE A 348 10.59 -3.64 7.61
N ALA A 349 9.90 -3.37 8.71
CA ALA A 349 8.83 -4.22 9.20
C ALA A 349 7.50 -3.50 9.01
N ALA A 350 6.63 -4.03 8.15
CA ALA A 350 5.31 -3.49 7.90
C ALA A 350 4.25 -4.21 8.74
N GLN A 351 3.31 -3.46 9.29
CA GLN A 351 2.14 -3.96 10.00
C GLN A 351 0.88 -3.34 9.38
N GLY A 352 0.22 -4.10 8.52
CA GLY A 352 -1.07 -3.74 7.96
C GLY A 352 -2.21 -3.97 8.95
N SER A 353 -3.24 -3.13 8.84
CA SER A 353 -4.52 -3.27 9.54
C SER A 353 -5.64 -3.51 8.52
N MET A 354 -6.76 -4.07 8.97
CA MET A 354 -7.95 -4.28 8.12
C MET A 354 -8.79 -3.01 7.93
N GLY A 355 -8.48 -1.95 8.69
CA GLY A 355 -9.16 -0.66 8.62
C GLY A 355 -8.39 0.33 7.74
N VAL A 356 -9.09 1.37 7.30
CA VAL A 356 -8.47 2.54 6.67
C VAL A 356 -8.54 3.71 7.65
N GLN A 357 -7.44 4.43 7.75
CA GLN A 357 -7.33 5.69 8.47
C GLN A 357 -7.37 6.81 7.44
N VAL A 358 -8.23 7.81 7.67
CA VAL A 358 -8.33 8.98 6.78
C VAL A 358 -7.35 10.06 7.25
N ASP A 359 -6.78 10.82 6.31
CA ASP A 359 -5.98 12.00 6.62
C ASP A 359 -6.84 13.07 7.35
N PRO A 360 -6.39 13.60 8.51
CA PRO A 360 -7.14 14.56 9.31
C PRO A 360 -7.42 15.89 8.59
N PHE A 361 -6.56 16.28 7.64
CA PHE A 361 -6.68 17.54 6.92
C PHE A 361 -7.67 17.47 5.75
N GLY A 362 -8.29 16.31 5.49
CA GLY A 362 -9.37 16.19 4.52
C GLY A 362 -8.93 16.21 3.05
N ASP A 363 -7.70 15.78 2.77
CA ASP A 363 -7.13 15.77 1.42
C ASP A 363 -7.47 14.49 0.59
N GLY A 364 -8.32 13.63 1.16
CA GLY A 364 -8.78 12.39 0.53
C GLY A 364 -7.76 11.24 0.58
N ARG A 365 -6.62 11.42 1.24
CA ARG A 365 -5.65 10.33 1.45
C ARG A 365 -6.12 9.40 2.55
N VAL A 366 -5.78 8.13 2.38
CA VAL A 366 -6.04 7.07 3.37
C VAL A 366 -4.79 6.21 3.52
N GLY A 367 -4.62 5.64 4.71
CA GLY A 367 -3.56 4.68 5.01
C GLY A 367 -4.09 3.52 5.81
N SER A 368 -3.43 2.37 5.77
CA SER A 368 -3.86 1.17 6.53
C SER A 368 -2.72 0.47 7.25
N SER A 369 -1.51 1.00 7.17
CA SER A 369 -0.30 0.31 7.61
C SER A 369 0.63 1.22 8.40
N ASN A 370 1.30 0.62 9.37
CA ASN A 370 2.42 1.20 10.10
C ASN A 370 3.71 0.46 9.73
N TYR A 371 4.84 1.12 9.88
CA TYR A 371 6.15 0.58 9.57
C TYR A 371 7.12 0.87 10.70
N ALA A 372 8.01 -0.07 10.97
CA ALA A 372 9.26 0.21 11.67
C ALA A 372 10.39 0.19 10.64
N LEU A 373 11.09 1.31 10.51
CA LEU A 373 12.25 1.44 9.63
C LEU A 373 13.52 1.46 10.48
N THR A 374 14.42 0.52 10.25
CA THR A 374 15.70 0.42 10.95
C THR A 374 16.86 0.65 9.99
N SER A 375 17.74 1.63 10.25
CA SER A 375 19.01 1.75 9.51
C SER A 375 19.88 0.54 9.79
N ARG A 376 20.35 -0.12 8.72
CA ARG A 376 21.28 -1.26 8.84
C ARG A 376 22.65 -0.84 9.36
N ARG A 377 23.06 0.42 9.16
CA ARG A 377 24.36 0.92 9.62
C ARG A 377 24.32 1.34 11.08
N THR A 378 23.31 2.12 11.49
CA THR A 378 23.27 2.71 12.83
C THR A 378 22.46 1.88 13.83
N GLY A 379 21.58 0.99 13.35
CA GLY A 379 20.60 0.30 14.19
C GLY A 379 19.45 1.20 14.68
N GLY A 380 19.50 2.50 14.38
CA GLY A 380 18.44 3.45 14.73
C GLY A 380 17.13 3.09 14.04
N THR A 381 16.03 3.16 14.79
CA THR A 381 14.70 2.79 14.31
C THR A 381 13.71 3.93 14.47
N VAL A 382 12.87 4.15 13.47
CA VAL A 382 11.76 5.10 13.51
C VAL A 382 10.45 4.41 13.12
N GLY A 383 9.39 4.69 13.87
CA GLY A 383 8.04 4.30 13.50
C GLY A 383 7.50 5.25 12.44
N LEU A 384 6.87 4.72 11.39
CA LEU A 384 6.27 5.47 10.29
C LEU A 384 4.83 4.98 10.06
N SER A 385 4.01 5.80 9.43
CA SER A 385 2.67 5.43 8.97
C SER A 385 2.53 5.68 7.47
N ASP A 386 1.59 4.98 6.81
CA ASP A 386 1.22 5.21 5.40
C ASP A 386 0.92 6.69 5.12
N LEU A 387 0.19 7.34 6.05
CA LEU A 387 -0.20 8.75 5.96
C LEU A 387 0.93 9.72 6.34
N GLY A 388 1.90 9.28 7.15
CA GLY A 388 2.93 10.14 7.72
C GLY A 388 3.66 10.94 6.64
N GLY A 389 4.06 10.29 5.55
CA GLY A 389 4.79 10.95 4.48
C GLY A 389 4.00 12.06 3.76
N SER A 390 2.67 11.95 3.62
CA SER A 390 1.84 13.02 3.04
C SER A 390 1.58 14.15 4.05
N MET A 391 1.26 13.81 5.30
CA MET A 391 1.03 14.81 6.35
C MET A 391 2.29 15.65 6.61
N ILE A 392 3.45 15.00 6.66
CA ILE A 392 4.75 15.66 6.79
C ILE A 392 5.01 16.55 5.58
N GLY A 393 4.99 15.99 4.37
CA GLY A 393 5.37 16.73 3.17
C GLY A 393 4.46 17.92 2.86
N ARG A 394 3.16 17.83 3.22
CA ARG A 394 2.15 18.85 2.89
C ARG A 394 1.91 19.85 4.00
N TYR A 395 1.89 19.41 5.26
CA TYR A 395 1.50 20.26 6.37
C TYR A 395 2.62 20.45 7.40
N GLY A 396 3.73 19.72 7.29
CA GLY A 396 4.77 19.72 8.33
C GLY A 396 4.29 19.08 9.64
N PHE A 397 3.28 18.20 9.57
CA PHE A 397 2.70 17.55 10.73
C PHE A 397 3.28 16.14 10.94
N TYR A 398 3.97 15.95 12.07
CA TYR A 398 4.67 14.70 12.45
C TYR A 398 3.90 13.87 13.50
N GLN A 399 2.63 14.22 13.71
CA GLN A 399 1.76 13.71 14.77
C GLN A 399 2.25 14.09 16.19
N GLY A 400 1.31 14.16 17.12
CA GLY A 400 1.52 14.72 18.44
C GLY A 400 2.30 13.83 19.41
N PRO A 401 3.05 14.39 20.38
CA PRO A 401 3.57 13.59 21.48
C PRO A 401 2.46 12.79 22.18
N GLY A 402 2.75 11.53 22.50
CA GLY A 402 1.83 10.64 23.19
C GLY A 402 0.94 9.78 22.29
N THR A 403 0.91 10.02 20.97
CA THR A 403 0.34 9.03 20.03
C THR A 403 1.39 7.97 19.65
N PRO A 404 1.01 6.68 19.51
CA PRO A 404 1.92 5.64 19.00
C PRO A 404 2.37 5.87 17.56
N TYR A 405 1.72 6.78 16.82
CA TYR A 405 2.07 7.04 15.43
C TYR A 405 3.22 8.04 15.26
N ARG A 406 3.55 8.84 16.30
CA ARG A 406 4.50 9.95 16.16
C ARG A 406 5.82 9.55 15.52
N SER A 407 6.15 10.25 14.43
CA SER A 407 7.43 10.17 13.74
C SER A 407 8.15 11.52 13.86
N ALA A 408 8.71 11.85 15.03
CA ALA A 408 9.33 13.16 15.26
C ALA A 408 10.41 13.49 14.19
N PRO A 409 10.55 14.75 13.76
CA PRO A 409 11.45 15.10 12.66
C PRO A 409 12.90 14.68 12.94
N GLU A 410 13.38 14.82 14.17
CA GLU A 410 14.72 14.40 14.56
C GLU A 410 14.94 12.88 14.46
N ASP A 411 13.91 12.07 14.71
CA ASP A 411 14.01 10.60 14.64
C ASP A 411 14.04 10.13 13.18
N ILE A 412 13.25 10.77 12.32
CA ILE A 412 13.31 10.60 10.87
C ILE A 412 14.71 10.96 10.37
N VAL A 413 15.21 12.16 10.69
CA VAL A 413 16.51 12.65 10.20
C VAL A 413 17.65 11.77 10.68
N ARG A 414 17.66 11.34 11.95
CA ARG A 414 18.69 10.42 12.48
C ARG A 414 18.67 9.06 11.81
N THR A 415 17.48 8.56 11.46
CA THR A 415 17.33 7.24 10.83
C THR A 415 17.73 7.29 9.35
N PHE A 416 17.21 8.25 8.60
CA PHE A 416 17.56 8.44 7.20
C PHE A 416 18.94 9.10 7.06
N GLU A 417 19.97 8.26 6.98
CA GLU A 417 21.39 8.66 6.92
C GLU A 417 21.71 9.84 5.98
N HIS A 418 21.20 9.87 4.75
CA HIS A 418 21.41 11.00 3.83
C HIS A 418 20.85 12.33 4.36
N LEU A 419 19.74 12.30 5.11
CA LEU A 419 19.21 13.49 5.80
C LEU A 419 20.07 13.86 7.00
N SER A 420 20.51 12.87 7.78
CA SER A 420 21.43 13.07 8.91
C SER A 420 22.72 13.76 8.47
N GLU A 421 23.32 13.28 7.38
CA GLU A 421 24.53 13.85 6.78
C GLU A 421 24.30 15.29 6.32
N LYS A 422 23.19 15.55 5.62
CA LYS A 422 22.80 16.90 5.21
C LYS A 422 22.59 17.84 6.40
N ALA A 423 22.06 17.32 7.52
CA ALA A 423 21.80 18.07 8.74
C ALA A 423 23.06 18.33 9.61
N GLY A 424 24.24 17.88 9.18
CA GLY A 424 25.48 18.02 9.94
C GLY A 424 25.72 16.92 10.99
N GLY A 425 24.99 15.81 10.90
CA GLY A 425 25.18 14.60 11.70
C GLY A 425 24.46 14.58 13.06
N PRO A 426 24.53 13.45 13.79
CA PRO A 426 23.75 13.20 15.01
C PRO A 426 23.97 14.21 16.14
N GLU A 427 25.20 14.69 16.33
CA GLU A 427 25.55 15.66 17.39
C GLU A 427 24.88 17.01 17.14
N ARG A 428 24.94 17.51 15.90
CA ARG A 428 24.29 18.76 15.51
C ARG A 428 22.77 18.67 15.63
N ILE A 429 22.19 17.52 15.25
CA ILE A 429 20.77 17.25 15.43
C ILE A 429 20.39 17.33 16.92
N ALA A 430 21.13 16.64 17.79
CA ALA A 430 20.85 16.66 19.23
C ALA A 430 20.97 18.06 19.84
N GLN A 431 21.97 18.84 19.42
CA GLN A 431 22.13 20.24 19.84
C GLN A 431 20.91 21.08 19.45
N ILE A 432 20.53 21.06 18.18
CA ILE A 432 19.39 21.85 17.68
C ILE A 432 18.10 21.47 18.40
N VAL A 433 17.83 20.18 18.58
CA VAL A 433 16.65 19.69 19.30
C VAL A 433 16.62 20.23 20.73
N THR A 434 17.74 20.19 21.45
CA THR A 434 17.84 20.71 22.81
C THR A 434 17.55 22.21 22.88
N GLU A 435 18.10 22.99 21.93
CA GLU A 435 17.87 24.44 21.85
C GLU A 435 16.41 24.78 21.54
N VAL A 436 15.78 24.04 20.62
CA VAL A 436 14.37 24.25 20.24
C VAL A 436 13.45 23.85 21.38
N ASP A 437 13.67 22.71 22.02
CA ASP A 437 12.85 22.27 23.15
C ASP A 437 12.91 23.25 24.33
N ALA A 438 14.10 23.80 24.62
CA ALA A 438 14.25 24.84 25.65
C ALA A 438 13.48 26.13 25.30
N HIS A 439 13.48 26.52 24.01
CA HIS A 439 12.71 27.68 23.55
C HIS A 439 11.19 27.46 23.73
N PHE A 440 10.66 26.35 23.23
CA PHE A 440 9.22 26.06 23.31
C PHE A 440 8.75 25.79 24.74
N ALA A 441 9.58 25.20 25.60
CA ALA A 441 9.27 25.08 27.04
C ALA A 441 9.12 26.45 27.72
N THR A 442 9.92 27.43 27.31
CA THR A 442 9.83 28.81 27.82
C THR A 442 8.56 29.50 27.33
N VAL A 443 8.24 29.36 26.04
CA VAL A 443 7.00 29.93 25.44
C VAL A 443 5.76 29.37 26.13
N ASP A 444 5.70 28.04 26.34
CA ASP A 444 4.60 27.37 27.03
C ASP A 444 4.48 27.82 28.50
N ALA A 445 5.60 27.99 29.21
CA ALA A 445 5.59 28.53 30.58
C ALA A 445 5.03 29.96 30.64
N ILE A 446 5.41 30.83 29.70
CA ILE A 446 4.89 32.20 29.60
C ILE A 446 3.38 32.17 29.32
N ALA A 447 2.93 31.39 28.33
CA ALA A 447 1.52 31.27 27.98
C ALA A 447 0.67 30.82 29.18
N ARG A 448 1.13 29.81 29.93
CA ARG A 448 0.47 29.36 31.16
C ARG A 448 0.42 30.42 32.26
N SER A 449 1.43 31.29 32.35
CA SER A 449 1.46 32.38 33.34
C SER A 449 0.58 33.57 32.95
N ALA A 450 0.36 33.77 31.65
CA ALA A 450 -0.44 34.86 31.10
C ALA A 450 -1.93 34.50 30.97
N ALA A 451 -2.25 33.21 30.90
CA ALA A 451 -3.64 32.75 30.97
C ALA A 451 -4.29 33.36 32.23
N PRO A 452 -5.43 34.06 32.11
CA PRO A 452 -6.15 34.56 33.26
C PRO A 452 -6.27 33.43 34.26
N ALA A 453 -6.12 33.70 35.56
CA ALA A 453 -6.52 32.77 36.59
C ALA A 453 -8.04 32.62 36.47
N GLU A 454 -8.51 31.88 35.45
CA GLU A 454 -9.87 31.45 35.30
C GLU A 454 -10.18 30.85 36.65
N ARG A 455 -11.16 31.49 37.29
CA ARG A 455 -11.54 31.24 38.67
C ARG A 455 -11.55 29.74 38.80
N ARG A 456 -10.55 29.19 39.52
CA ARG A 456 -10.68 27.91 40.17
C ARG A 456 -11.90 28.13 41.05
N THR A 457 -13.08 27.90 40.50
CA THR A 457 -14.29 27.69 41.26
C THR A 457 -13.88 26.52 42.11
N SER A 458 -13.46 26.84 43.33
CA SER A 458 -13.35 25.89 44.40
C SER A 458 -14.72 25.25 44.44
N ALA A 459 -14.85 24.09 43.78
CA ALA A 459 -15.94 23.17 44.00
C ALA A 459 -15.74 22.66 45.43
N ALA A 460 -16.05 23.53 46.38
CA ALA A 460 -16.18 23.20 47.77
C ALA A 460 -17.45 22.36 47.85
N GLY A 461 -17.27 21.05 48.03
CA GLY A 461 -18.32 20.15 48.48
C GLY A 461 -19.16 19.51 47.38
N VAL A 462 -18.58 18.59 46.61
CA VAL A 462 -19.31 17.38 46.26
C VAL A 462 -18.58 16.25 46.97
N ALA A 463 -19.15 15.84 48.11
CA ALA A 463 -18.68 14.68 48.85
C ALA A 463 -18.70 13.46 47.92
N ASP A 464 -17.59 12.72 47.89
CA ASP A 464 -17.49 11.40 47.25
C ASP A 464 -18.61 10.48 47.77
N ALA A 465 -19.66 10.34 46.99
CA ALA A 465 -20.58 9.22 47.14
C ALA A 465 -19.81 7.97 46.68
N VAL A 466 -19.28 7.23 47.65
CA VAL A 466 -18.74 5.89 47.47
C VAL A 466 -19.79 5.05 46.74
N ARG A 467 -19.60 4.82 45.44
CA ARG A 467 -20.39 3.85 44.69
C ARG A 467 -19.99 2.46 45.15
N THR A 468 -20.81 1.89 46.03
CA THR A 468 -20.85 0.46 46.29
C THR A 468 -21.71 -0.19 45.21
N ASP A 469 -21.19 -1.21 44.54
CA ASP A 469 -22.03 -2.14 43.79
C ASP A 469 -22.99 -2.86 44.77
N GLY A 470 -24.12 -3.38 44.29
CA GLY A 470 -25.21 -3.96 45.11
C GLY A 470 -24.82 -5.10 46.08
N ASP A 471 -23.57 -5.57 46.04
CA ASP A 471 -23.00 -6.60 46.91
C ASP A 471 -21.88 -6.11 47.86
N GLY A 472 -21.63 -4.78 47.93
CA GLY A 472 -20.74 -4.19 48.94
C GLY A 472 -19.25 -4.55 48.80
N ARG A 473 -18.77 -4.95 47.61
CA ARG A 473 -17.35 -5.25 47.35
C ARG A 473 -16.69 -4.19 46.46
N PRO A 474 -15.42 -3.82 46.71
CA PRO A 474 -14.70 -2.87 45.86
C PRO A 474 -14.42 -3.45 44.47
N ALA A 475 -14.70 -2.66 43.43
CA ALA A 475 -14.52 -3.04 42.03
C ALA A 475 -13.07 -3.42 41.71
N ARG A 476 -12.86 -4.64 41.20
CA ARG A 476 -11.56 -5.10 40.70
C ARG A 476 -11.34 -4.59 39.28
N THR A 477 -10.40 -3.67 39.10
CA THR A 477 -9.89 -3.27 37.80
C THR A 477 -9.09 -4.42 37.16
N SER A 478 -9.60 -5.00 36.08
CA SER A 478 -8.91 -6.01 35.27
C SER A 478 -7.95 -5.34 34.29
N GLY A 479 -6.72 -5.08 34.72
CA GLY A 479 -5.65 -4.63 33.84
C GLY A 479 -5.20 -5.73 32.87
N LYS A 480 -5.58 -5.60 31.59
CA LYS A 480 -4.87 -6.28 30.49
C LYS A 480 -3.59 -5.49 30.20
N GLN A 481 -2.45 -5.99 30.66
CA GLN A 481 -1.15 -5.50 30.22
C GLN A 481 -0.93 -5.88 28.75
N GLY A 482 -0.78 -4.88 27.89
CA GLY A 482 -0.22 -5.05 26.55
C GLY A 482 1.27 -5.39 26.60
N PRO A 483 1.87 -5.88 25.50
CA PRO A 483 3.26 -6.32 25.47
C PRO A 483 4.22 -5.15 25.77
N ASP A 484 5.09 -5.39 26.74
CA ASP A 484 6.18 -4.53 27.19
C ASP A 484 7.24 -4.41 26.08
N ILE A 485 7.20 -3.31 25.31
CA ILE A 485 8.29 -2.94 24.39
C ILE A 485 9.36 -2.22 25.22
N ARG A 486 10.28 -2.97 25.79
CA ARG A 486 11.47 -2.42 26.45
C ARG A 486 12.55 -2.08 25.43
N GLY A 487 13.00 -0.83 25.46
CA GLY A 487 14.17 -0.36 24.72
C GLY A 487 14.17 1.15 24.51
N ARG A 488 14.21 1.93 25.60
CA ARG A 488 14.67 3.33 25.63
C ARG A 488 15.65 3.48 26.79
#